data_AF-A0A925WAH4-F1
#
_entry.id   AF-A0A925WAH4-F1
#
_cell.length_a   1.000
_cell.length_b   1.000
_cell.length_c   1.000
_cell.angle_alpha   90.00
_cell.angle_beta   90.00
_cell.angle_gamma   90.00
#
_symmetry.space_group_name_H-M   'P 1'
#
loop_
_entity.id
_entity.type
_entity.pdbx_description
1 polymer ?
#
loop_
_entity_poly.entity_id
_entity_poly.type
_entity_poly.pdbx_seq_one_letter_code
_entity_poly.pdbx_strand_id
1 'polypeptide(L)' 'MLVLAIDTATPAVTAGIVELDASGVRTLAAHVAHDPRKHGELLMPGVLAACTEAGVALQAVEAVVTGIGPGPF' A
#
# COMPACT_ATOMS: atom_id res chain seq x y z
N MET A 1 1.61 15.32 -1.59
CA MET A 1 2.41 14.43 -0.74
C MET A 1 2.21 13.01 -1.20
N LEU A 2 3.28 12.29 -1.55
CA LEU A 2 3.21 10.89 -1.95
C LEU A 2 3.18 9.99 -0.70
N VAL A 3 2.15 9.15 -0.59
CA VAL A 3 1.92 8.29 0.56
C VAL A 3 1.82 6.84 0.11
N LEU A 4 2.54 5.96 0.80
CA LEU A 4 2.36 4.52 0.70
C LEU A 4 1.29 4.09 1.71
N ALA A 5 0.17 3.57 1.23
CA ALA A 5 -0.87 2.96 2.04
C ALA A 5 -0.71 1.43 2.01
N ILE A 6 -0.61 0.79 3.19
CA ILE A 6 -0.54 -0.67 3.32
C ILE A 6 -1.60 -1.17 4.29
N ASP A 7 -2.13 -2.37 4.03
CA ASP A 7 -2.99 -3.06 4.98
C ASP A 7 -2.82 -4.57 4.85
N THR A 8 -2.65 -5.22 5.99
CA THR A 8 -2.57 -6.68 6.12
C THR A 8 -3.48 -7.19 7.24
N ALA A 9 -4.42 -6.37 7.74
CA ALA A 9 -5.33 -6.73 8.83
C ALA A 9 -6.45 -7.70 8.39
N THR A 10 -6.45 -8.13 7.13
CA THR A 10 -7.38 -9.09 6.55
C THR A 10 -6.63 -10.08 5.65
N PRO A 11 -7.27 -11.12 5.10
CA PRO A 11 -6.65 -11.98 4.08
C PRO A 11 -6.24 -11.24 2.79
N ALA A 12 -6.65 -9.98 2.61
CA ALA A 12 -6.18 -9.13 1.53
C ALA A 12 -4.90 -8.38 1.98
N VAL A 13 -3.81 -8.64 1.27
CA VAL A 13 -2.54 -7.92 1.37
C VAL A 13 -2.60 -6.76 0.39
N THR A 14 -2.73 -5.55 0.91
CA THR A 14 -2.92 -4.33 0.12
C THR A 14 -1.69 -3.44 0.19
N ALA A 15 -1.25 -2.95 -0.96
CA ALA A 15 -0.29 -1.86 -1.07
C ALA A 15 -0.76 -0.87 -2.14
N GLY A 16 -0.73 0.43 -1.86
CA GLY A 16 -1.14 1.45 -2.80
C GLY A 16 -0.34 2.73 -2.66
N ILE A 17 -0.15 3.43 -3.78
CA ILE A 17 0.43 4.77 -3.81
C ILE A 17 -0.72 5.75 -3.97
N VAL A 18 -0.78 6.72 -3.07
CA VAL A 18 -1.76 7.80 -3.12
C VAL A 18 -1.07 9.16 -3.07
N GLU A 19 -1.67 10.13 -3.75
CA GLU A 19 -1.34 11.54 -3.61
C GLU A 19 -2.31 12.15 -2.60
N LEU A 20 -1.77 12.75 -1.55
CA LEU A 20 -2.51 13.56 -0.58
C LEU A 20 -2.19 15.04 -0.78
N ASP A 21 -3.21 15.86 -0.92
CA ASP A 21 -3.13 17.31 -0.91
C ASP A 21 -4.30 17.94 -0.13
N ALA A 22 -4.42 19.27 -0.18
CA ALA A 22 -5.49 19.99 0.51
C ALA A 22 -6.91 19.70 -0.04
N SER A 23 -7.02 19.18 -1.26
CA SER A 23 -8.27 18.80 -1.91
C SER A 23 -8.73 17.38 -1.55
N GLY A 24 -7.80 16.54 -1.07
CA GLY A 24 -8.10 15.20 -0.57
C GLY A 24 -7.06 14.16 -0.96
N VAL A 25 -7.52 12.91 -1.10
CA VAL A 25 -6.69 11.76 -1.45
C VAL A 25 -7.04 11.28 -2.86
N ARG A 26 -6.03 11.13 -3.71
CA ARG A 26 -6.14 10.51 -5.03
C ARG A 26 -5.29 9.25 -5.11
N THR A 27 -5.91 8.11 -5.40
CA THR A 27 -5.16 6.87 -5.66
C THR A 27 -4.44 6.96 -6.99
N LEU A 28 -3.13 6.69 -6.98
CA LEU A 28 -2.29 6.63 -8.19
C LEU A 28 -2.15 5.18 -8.70
N ALA A 29 -1.96 4.23 -7.79
CA ALA A 29 -1.93 2.80 -8.08
C ALA A 29 -2.29 1.98 -6.83
N ALA A 30 -2.81 0.77 -7.03
CA ALA A 30 -3.11 -0.16 -5.94
C ALA A 30 -2.91 -1.61 -6.39
N HIS A 31 -2.23 -2.38 -5.55
CA HIS A 31 -2.04 -3.81 -5.73
C HIS A 31 -2.66 -4.54 -4.54
N VAL A 32 -3.51 -5.52 -4.83
CA VAL A 32 -4.20 -6.34 -3.82
C VAL A 32 -4.00 -7.81 -4.15
N ALA A 33 -3.37 -8.53 -3.22
CA ALA A 33 -3.24 -9.98 -3.29
C ALA A 33 -4.07 -10.63 -2.18
N HIS A 34 -4.69 -11.77 -2.46
CA HIS A 34 -5.52 -12.48 -1.48
C HIS A 34 -4.85 -13.78 -1.06
N ASP A 35 -4.18 -13.75 0.10
CA ASP A 35 -3.64 -14.96 0.74
C ASP A 35 -3.47 -14.70 2.25
N PRO A 36 -4.25 -15.35 3.13
CA PRO A 36 -4.19 -15.11 4.58
C PRO A 36 -2.87 -15.54 5.23
N ARG A 37 -2.02 -16.31 4.53
CA ARG A 37 -0.80 -16.90 5.09
C ARG A 37 0.48 -16.31 4.54
N LYS A 38 0.39 -15.48 3.49
CA LYS A 38 1.57 -14.97 2.77
C LYS A 38 1.75 -13.46 2.83
N HIS A 39 1.25 -12.81 3.88
CA HIS A 39 1.39 -11.36 4.02
C HIS A 39 2.88 -10.94 4.06
N GLY A 40 3.76 -11.74 4.69
CA GLY A 40 5.20 -11.49 4.72
C GLY A 40 5.86 -11.56 3.35
N GLU A 41 5.46 -12.52 2.51
CA GLU A 41 6.01 -12.71 1.16
C GLU A 41 5.39 -11.77 0.13
N LEU A 42 4.13 -11.36 0.30
CA LEU A 42 3.37 -10.63 -0.71
C LEU A 42 3.44 -9.10 -0.56
N LEU A 43 3.70 -8.58 0.65
CA LEU A 43 3.61 -7.14 0.90
C LEU A 43 4.62 -6.35 0.05
N MET A 44 5.92 -6.63 0.18
CA MET A 44 6.94 -5.86 -0.55
C MET A 44 6.85 -5.99 -2.07
N PRO A 45 6.57 -7.17 -2.66
CA PRO A 45 6.25 -7.27 -4.08
C PRO A 45 5.06 -6.39 -4.49
N GLY A 46 4.00 -6.34 -3.68
CA GLY A 46 2.85 -5.46 -3.91
C GLY A 46 3.23 -3.97 -3.85
N VAL A 47 4.06 -3.56 -2.90
CA VAL A 47 4.58 -2.19 -2.81
C VAL A 47 5.36 -1.80 -4.07
N LEU A 48 6.25 -2.68 -4.54
CA LEU A 48 7.06 -2.43 -5.74
C LEU A 48 6.19 -2.39 -7.00
N ALA A 49 5.17 -3.25 -7.10
CA ALA A 49 4.21 -3.23 -8.18
C ALA A 49 3.43 -1.90 -8.22
N ALA A 50 2.91 -1.45 -7.07
CA ALA A 50 2.20 -0.17 -6.97
C ALA A 50 3.11 1.04 -7.29
N CYS A 51 4.38 1.04 -6.83
CA CYS A 51 5.34 2.08 -7.21
C CYS A 51 5.60 2.11 -8.72
N THR A 52 5.77 0.94 -9.33
CA THR A 52 6.01 0.80 -10.77
C THR A 52 4.82 1.30 -11.59
N GLU A 53 3.60 0.91 -11.21
CA GLU A 53 2.36 1.33 -11.87
C GLU A 53 2.12 2.84 -11.72
N ALA A 54 2.39 3.40 -10.54
CA ALA A 54 2.30 4.84 -10.31
C ALA A 54 3.45 5.66 -10.93
N GLY A 55 4.48 5.00 -11.47
CA GLY A 55 5.66 5.68 -12.05
C GLY A 55 6.50 6.43 -11.01
N VAL A 56 6.50 6.00 -9.74
CA VAL A 56 7.22 6.65 -8.64
C VAL A 56 8.33 5.75 -8.10
N ALA A 57 9.43 6.36 -7.66
CA ALA A 57 10.44 5.66 -6.88
C ALA A 57 9.96 5.47 -5.44
N LEU A 58 10.23 4.31 -4.81
CA LEU A 58 9.88 4.07 -3.40
C LEU A 58 10.51 5.12 -2.47
N GLN A 59 11.70 5.61 -2.81
CA GLN A 59 12.41 6.65 -2.05
C GLN A 59 11.73 8.02 -2.13
N ALA A 60 10.79 8.21 -3.06
CA ALA A 60 10.00 9.44 -3.17
C ALA A 60 8.76 9.44 -2.28
N VAL A 61 8.44 8.32 -1.62
CA VAL A 61 7.35 8.26 -0.63
C VAL A 61 7.72 9.10 0.59
N GLU A 62 6.82 9.98 0.99
CA GLU A 62 7.00 10.94 2.08
C GLU A 62 6.37 10.46 3.39
N ALA A 63 5.38 9.56 3.30
CA ALA A 63 4.72 8.98 4.46
C ALA A 63 4.25 7.54 4.20
N VAL A 64 4.17 6.75 5.26
CA VAL A 64 3.56 5.42 5.26
C VAL A 64 2.34 5.44 6.16
N VAL A 65 1.21 5.00 5.63
CA VAL A 65 -0.03 4.79 6.38
C VAL A 65 -0.31 3.29 6.40
N THR A 66 -0.60 2.76 7.58
CA THR A 66 -0.91 1.34 7.77
C THR A 66 -2.24 1.14 8.46
N GLY A 67 -2.99 0.11 8.04
CA GLY A 67 -4.16 -0.37 8.77
C GLY A 67 -3.75 -0.89 10.15
N ILE A 68 -4.31 -0.30 11.21
CA ILE A 68 -3.99 -0.68 12.61
C ILE A 68 -4.94 -1.75 13.17
N GLY A 69 -5.78 -2.33 12.33
CA GLY A 69 -6.77 -3.33 12.72
C GLY A 69 -8.10 -2.76 13.25
N PRO A 70 -8.96 -3.60 13.86
CA PRO A 70 -8.68 -4.98 14.30
C PRO A 70 -8.48 -5.98 13.15
N GLY A 71 -7.94 -7.16 13.46
CA GLY A 71 -7.61 -8.21 12.50
C GLY A 71 -7.09 -9.48 13.17
N PRO A 72 -6.65 -10.50 12.40
CA PRO A 72 -5.92 -11.63 12.94
C PRO A 72 -4.59 -11.16 13.56
N PHE A 73 -4.16 -11.83 14.63
CA PHE A 73 -2.81 -11.67 15.18
C PHE A 73 -1.75 -12.20 14.22
#